data_AF-A0A355D5M1-F1
#
_entry.id   AF-A0A355D5M1-F1
#
_cell.length_a   1.000
_cell.length_b   1.000
_cell.length_c   1.000
_cell.angle_alpha   90.00
_cell.angle_beta   90.00
_cell.angle_gamma   90.00
#
_symmetry.space_group_name_H-M   'P 1'
#
loop_
_entity.id
_entity.type
_entity.pdbx_description
1 polymer ?
#
loop_
_entity_poly.entity_id
_entity_poly.type
_entity_poly.pdbx_seq_one_letter_code
_entity_poly.pdbx_strand_id
1 'polypeptide(L)' 'LMVTTGGSAGYNPRIADIIANDLSEEDTLNLVDAIFDFYKENAHDGEKLSFFIERISIENFKKEVLSRC' A
#
# COMPACT_ATOMS: atom_id res chain seq x y z
N LEU A 1 1.43 15.55 4.25
CA LEU A 1 0.53 14.43 4.66
C LEU A 1 1.33 13.14 4.69
N MET A 2 0.84 12.10 5.36
CA MET A 2 1.47 10.78 5.43
C MET A 2 0.50 9.72 4.92
N VAL A 3 1.00 8.79 4.10
CA VAL A 3 0.24 7.63 3.62
C VAL A 3 0.82 6.36 4.23
N THR A 4 -0.05 5.61 4.90
CA THR A 4 0.26 4.30 5.48
C THR A 4 -0.71 3.25 4.97
N THR A 5 -0.28 2.00 4.80
CA THR A 5 -1.16 0.95 4.28
C THR A 5 -0.86 -0.44 4.85
N GLY A 6 -1.78 -1.39 4.66
CA GLY A 6 -1.60 -2.78 5.09
C GLY A 6 -1.83 -3.03 6.58
N GLY A 7 -2.48 -2.11 7.31
CA GLY A 7 -2.89 -2.32 8.69
C GLY A 7 -4.10 -3.24 8.82
N SER A 8 -4.14 -4.07 9.87
CA SER A 8 -5.27 -4.95 10.16
C SER A 8 -5.56 -5.05 11.65
N ALA A 9 -6.83 -4.99 12.02
CA ALA A 9 -7.32 -5.30 13.37
C ALA A 9 -8.07 -6.65 13.43
N GLY A 10 -7.95 -7.48 12.39
CA GLY A 10 -8.61 -8.77 12.29
C GLY A 10 -7.82 -9.91 12.94
N TYR A 11 -8.11 -11.15 12.51
CA TYR A 11 -7.50 -12.37 13.06
C TYR A 11 -5.96 -12.38 13.06
N ASN A 12 -5.34 -11.83 12.01
CA ASN A 12 -3.90 -11.57 11.94
C ASN A 12 -3.66 -10.06 12.05
N PRO A 13 -3.61 -9.50 13.27
CA PRO A 13 -3.46 -8.06 13.47
C PRO A 13 -2.06 -7.60 13.06
N ARG A 14 -1.99 -6.41 12.46
CA ARG A 14 -0.75 -5.86 11.91
C ARG A 14 -0.80 -4.33 11.89
N ILE A 15 0.30 -3.70 12.25
CA ILE A 15 0.46 -2.24 12.09
C ILE A 15 0.74 -1.91 10.63
N ALA A 16 0.14 -0.84 10.13
CA ALA A 16 0.35 -0.38 8.75
C ALA A 16 1.81 0.05 8.53
N ASP A 17 2.31 -0.16 7.31
CA ASP A 17 3.60 0.37 6.89
C ASP A 17 3.45 1.80 6.39
N ILE A 18 4.44 2.64 6.66
CA ILE A 18 4.54 3.97 6.07
C ILE A 18 5.05 3.83 4.63
N ILE A 19 4.28 4.33 3.66
CA ILE A 19 4.65 4.34 2.24
C ILE A 19 5.44 5.61 1.91
N ALA A 20 4.92 6.77 2.30
CA ALA A 20 5.58 8.06 2.12
C ALA A 20 5.09 9.09 3.16
N ASN A 21 5.93 10.09 3.41
CA ASN A 21 5.68 11.21 4.33
C ASN A 21 5.85 12.54 3.58
N ASP A 22 5.48 13.64 4.24
CA ASP A 22 5.71 15.01 3.76
C ASP A 22 5.09 15.32 2.38
N LEU A 23 4.01 14.64 2.03
CA LEU A 23 3.32 14.82 0.74
C LEU A 23 2.41 16.05 0.71
N SER A 24 2.25 16.65 -0.47
CA SER A 24 1.15 17.57 -0.74
C SER A 24 -0.19 16.83 -0.79
N GLU A 25 -1.32 17.55 -0.84
CA GLU A 25 -2.64 16.94 -1.00
C GLU A 25 -2.78 16.22 -2.34
N GLU A 26 -2.28 16.83 -3.43
CA GLU A 26 -2.29 16.25 -4.77
C GLU A 26 -1.44 14.97 -4.84
N ASP A 27 -0.21 15.00 -4.32
CA ASP A 27 0.67 13.81 -4.28
C ASP A 27 0.07 12.69 -3.43
N THR A 28 -0.67 13.05 -2.37
CA THR A 28 -1.36 12.08 -1.52
C THR A 28 -2.46 11.37 -2.29
N LEU A 29 -3.26 12.09 -3.08
CA LEU A 29 -4.31 11.50 -3.90
C LEU A 29 -3.73 10.59 -4.98
N ASN A 30 -2.71 11.05 -5.70
CA ASN A 30 -2.02 10.26 -6.72
C ASN A 30 -1.43 8.97 -6.13
N LEU A 31 -0.82 9.06 -4.95
CA LEU A 31 -0.26 7.89 -4.27
C LEU A 31 -1.33 6.89 -3.83
N VAL A 32 -2.47 7.37 -3.33
CA VAL A 32 -3.59 6.51 -2.94
C VAL A 32 -4.14 5.76 -4.15
N ASP A 33 -4.31 6.44 -5.29
CA ASP A 33 -4.76 5.81 -6.53
C ASP A 33 -3.76 4.76 -7.02
N ALA A 34 -2.46 5.08 -7.02
CA ALA A 34 -1.40 4.13 -7.37
C ALA A 34 -1.39 2.88 -6.48
N ILE A 35 -1.64 3.03 -5.17
CA ILE A 35 -1.78 1.90 -4.23
C ILE A 35 -2.96 1.01 -4.64
N PHE A 36 -4.13 1.60 -4.92
CA PHE A 36 -5.32 0.85 -5.29
C PHE A 36 -5.16 0.14 -6.63
N ASP A 37 -4.59 0.80 -7.63
CA ASP A 37 -4.37 0.22 -8.95
C ASP A 37 -3.40 -0.95 -8.88
N PHE A 38 -2.25 -0.77 -8.22
CA PHE A 38 -1.29 -1.85 -8.04
C PHE A 38 -1.89 -3.05 -7.29
N TYR A 39 -2.67 -2.79 -6.23
CA TYR A 39 -3.36 -3.84 -5.49
C TYR A 39 -4.38 -4.60 -6.34
N LYS A 40 -5.27 -3.90 -7.05
CA LYS A 40 -6.30 -4.50 -7.92
C LYS A 40 -5.70 -5.39 -9.01
N GLU A 41 -4.55 -4.99 -9.56
CA GLU A 41 -3.88 -5.72 -10.65
C GLU A 41 -3.14 -6.98 -10.18
N ASN A 42 -2.64 -7.01 -8.94
CA ASN A 42 -1.61 -7.99 -8.52
C ASN A 42 -1.98 -8.82 -7.29
N ALA A 43 -3.03 -8.46 -6.56
CA ALA A 43 -3.53 -9.25 -5.44
C ALA A 43 -4.27 -10.49 -5.95
N HIS A 44 -4.19 -11.58 -5.18
CA HIS A 44 -5.05 -12.74 -5.45
C HIS A 44 -6.49 -12.47 -4.97
N ASP A 45 -7.46 -13.18 -5.54
CA ASP A 45 -8.86 -13.08 -5.13
C ASP A 45 -9.02 -13.32 -3.62
N GLY A 46 -9.61 -12.34 -2.92
CA GLY A 46 -9.84 -12.40 -1.47
C GLY A 46 -8.58 -12.22 -0.61
N GLU A 47 -7.41 -12.00 -1.21
CA GLU A 47 -6.19 -11.64 -0.48
C GLU A 47 -6.41 -10.27 0.19
N LYS A 48 -5.97 -10.11 1.44
CA LYS A 48 -5.97 -8.80 2.10
C LYS A 48 -4.71 -8.05 1.72
N LEU A 49 -4.80 -6.72 1.60
CA LEU A 49 -3.64 -5.86 1.32
C LEU A 49 -2.44 -6.10 2.24
N SER A 50 -2.67 -6.40 3.53
CA SER A 50 -1.60 -6.79 4.47
C SER A 50 -0.86 -8.05 4.03
N PHE A 51 -1.58 -9.09 3.60
CA PHE A 51 -0.99 -10.36 3.13
C PHE A 51 -0.33 -10.21 1.77
N PHE A 52 -0.90 -9.38 0.90
CA PHE A 52 -0.28 -9.03 -0.36
C PHE A 52 1.11 -8.40 -0.15
N ILE A 53 1.20 -7.39 0.73
CA ILE A 53 2.46 -6.73 1.08
C ILE A 53 3.46 -7.72 1.70
N GLU A 54 3.02 -8.60 2.59
CA GLU A 54 3.87 -9.65 3.16
C GLU A 54 4.39 -10.62 2.09
N ARG A 55 3.55 -11.02 1.12
CA ARG A 55 3.92 -11.92 0.03
C ARG A 55 5.00 -11.33 -0.88
N ILE A 56 4.89 -10.04 -1.23
CA ILE A 56 5.83 -9.40 -2.17
C ILE A 56 6.95 -8.63 -1.49
N SER A 57 6.91 -8.46 -0.17
CA SER A 57 7.70 -7.53 0.65
C SER A 57 7.33 -6.05 0.49
N ILE A 58 7.44 -5.31 1.60
CA ILE A 58 7.18 -3.86 1.64
C ILE A 58 8.09 -3.07 0.69
N GLU A 59 9.34 -3.49 0.49
CA GLU A 59 10.27 -2.79 -0.39
C GLU A 59 9.85 -2.87 -1.86
N ASN A 60 9.42 -4.06 -2.32
CA ASN A 60 8.89 -4.19 -3.67
C ASN A 60 7.55 -3.46 -3.81
N PHE A 61 6.68 -3.53 -2.79
CA PHE A 61 5.41 -2.80 -2.81
C PHE A 61 5.63 -1.28 -2.98
N LYS A 62 6.54 -0.70 -2.18
CA LYS A 62 6.91 0.72 -2.29
C LYS A 62 7.46 1.06 -3.66
N LYS A 63 8.38 0.24 -4.18
CA LYS A 63 8.98 0.47 -5.49
C LYS A 63 7.94 0.53 -6.60
N GLU A 64 7.04 -0.44 -6.66
CA GLU A 64 6.02 -0.52 -7.72
C GLU A 64 5.02 0.63 -7.61
N VAL A 65 4.54 0.95 -6.40
CA VAL A 65 3.59 2.04 -6.18
C VAL A 65 4.21 3.41 -6.49
N LEU A 66 5.42 3.69 -5.98
CA LEU A 66 6.08 4.99 -6.17
C LEU A 66 6.51 5.23 -7.61
N SER A 67 6.72 4.17 -8.41
CA SER A 67 6.99 4.31 -9.85
C SER A 67 5.78 4.73 -10.69
N ARG A 68 4.58 4.74 -10.10
CA ARG A 68 3.30 5.10 -10.75
C ARG A 68 2.84 6.52 -10.38
N CYS A 69 3.59 7.22 -9.54
CA CYS A 69 3.32 8.58 -9.09
C CYS A 69 4.12 9.60 -9.92
#